data_AF-A0A8J2NYU4-F1
#
_entry.id   AF-A0A8J2NYU4-F1
#
_cell.length_a   1.000
_cell.length_b   1.000
_cell.length_c   1.000
_cell.angle_alpha   90.00
_cell.angle_beta   90.00
_cell.angle_gamma   90.00
#
_symmetry.space_group_name_H-M   'P 1'
#
loop_
_entity.id
_entity.type
_entity.pdbx_description
1 polymer ?
#
loop_
_entity_poly.entity_id
_entity_poly.type
_entity_poly.pdbx_seq_one_letter_code
_entity_poly.pdbx_strand_id
1 'polypeptide(L)'
;MAADRIVVSEFGTAAFPDPCKTIFQRFQTKFRKLSGKDLSDSCSVSVGYYGDQLYAMTETNAIRRIEPMDLKTIGGKTLISDFVAINHATAHPHVSEDGTAYNMENNYRHKKGPHYVVVKIPPTFGSVGTCFNQAKIIAEIPVTNTRFPSYYHSFGITKDKLIFIESPWRLDLLKTFKTFWTNQSLDSTIVWKPILKQNIYDHFLPIKNGGGGSIEKFFGAGDEQ
;
A
#
# COMPACT_ATOMS: atom_id res chain seq x y z
N MET A 1 -0.30 22.06 10.36
CA MET A 1 -0.02 23.15 11.32
C MET A 1 -0.47 24.50 10.78
N ALA A 2 0.11 25.00 9.67
CA ALA A 2 -0.16 26.36 9.15
C ALA A 2 -1.65 26.74 8.93
N ALA A 3 -2.54 25.78 8.66
CA ALA A 3 -3.95 26.04 8.37
C ALA A 3 -4.88 25.92 9.60
N ASP A 4 -4.35 25.49 10.76
CA ASP A 4 -5.11 25.24 12.01
C ASP A 4 -6.41 24.42 11.83
N ARG A 5 -6.38 23.47 10.90
CA ARG A 5 -7.49 22.57 10.57
C ARG A 5 -7.00 21.32 9.85
N ILE A 6 -7.88 20.33 9.73
CA ILE A 6 -7.65 19.13 8.92
C ILE A 6 -7.73 19.50 7.43
N VAL A 7 -6.58 19.45 6.76
CA VAL A 7 -6.44 19.81 5.33
C VAL A 7 -6.32 18.60 4.40
N VAL A 8 -5.94 17.43 4.94
CA VAL A 8 -5.86 16.15 4.24
C VAL A 8 -6.76 15.14 4.95
N SER A 9 -7.55 14.38 4.19
CA SER A 9 -8.43 13.38 4.78
C SER A 9 -7.58 12.19 5.24
N GLU A 10 -7.80 11.77 6.47
CA GLU A 10 -7.18 10.58 7.06
C GLU A 10 -8.13 9.38 7.02
N PHE A 11 -7.65 8.23 7.49
CA PHE A 11 -8.39 6.97 7.45
C PHE A 11 -9.83 7.11 7.98
N GLY A 12 -10.01 7.59 9.21
CA GLY A 12 -11.32 7.77 9.85
C GLY A 12 -11.83 9.21 9.89
N THR A 13 -11.20 10.16 9.16
CA THR A 13 -11.57 11.58 9.29
C THR A 13 -11.45 12.32 7.96
N ALA A 14 -12.57 12.89 7.50
CA ALA A 14 -12.59 13.70 6.29
C ALA A 14 -12.04 15.12 6.55
N ALA A 15 -11.20 15.62 5.66
CA ALA A 15 -10.76 17.01 5.70
C ALA A 15 -11.91 17.96 5.37
N PHE A 16 -11.79 19.20 5.85
CA PHE A 16 -12.70 20.26 5.43
C PHE A 16 -12.23 20.89 4.10
N PRO A 17 -13.16 21.15 3.15
CA PRO A 17 -12.84 21.86 1.93
C PRO A 17 -12.19 23.21 2.23
N ASP A 18 -11.19 23.58 1.43
CA ASP A 18 -10.52 24.86 1.58
C ASP A 18 -11.49 26.01 1.26
N PRO A 19 -11.77 26.93 2.22
CA PRO A 19 -12.68 28.04 2.00
C PRO A 19 -12.14 29.00 0.93
N CYS A 20 -10.81 29.07 0.74
CA CYS A 20 -10.17 30.00 -0.18
C CYS A 20 -10.07 29.47 -1.62
N LYS A 21 -10.40 28.19 -1.87
CA LYS A 21 -10.32 27.60 -3.22
C LYS A 21 -11.57 27.87 -4.04
N THR A 22 -11.36 28.31 -5.28
CA THR A 22 -12.43 28.44 -6.28
C THR A 22 -13.00 27.08 -6.69
N ILE A 23 -14.17 27.06 -7.33
CA ILE A 23 -14.82 25.82 -7.80
C ILE A 23 -13.88 25.02 -8.72
N PHE A 24 -13.15 25.70 -9.62
CA PHE A 24 -12.19 25.05 -10.51
C PHE A 24 -11.00 24.45 -9.74
N GLN A 25 -10.44 25.17 -8.77
CA GLN A 25 -9.35 24.66 -7.92
C GLN A 25 -9.79 23.48 -7.05
N ARG A 26 -11.05 23.48 -6.59
CA ARG A 26 -11.66 22.34 -5.89
C ARG A 26 -11.77 21.12 -6.80
N PHE A 27 -12.16 21.31 -8.05
CA PHE A 27 -12.22 20.25 -9.06
C PHE A 27 -10.83 19.66 -9.32
N GLN A 28 -9.82 20.50 -9.60
CA GLN A 28 -8.44 20.04 -9.82
C GLN A 28 -7.87 19.27 -8.60
N THR A 29 -8.20 19.72 -7.38
CA THR A 29 -7.80 19.02 -6.15
C THR A 29 -8.37 17.58 -6.09
N LYS A 30 -9.61 17.37 -6.56
CA LYS A 30 -10.20 16.01 -6.62
C LYS A 30 -9.47 15.10 -7.62
N PHE A 31 -9.08 15.62 -8.78
CA PHE A 31 -8.29 14.85 -9.77
C PHE A 31 -6.91 14.45 -9.25
N ARG A 32 -6.26 15.32 -8.47
CA ARG A 32 -4.94 15.02 -7.88
C ARG A 32 -5.02 13.97 -6.76
N LYS A 33 -6.13 13.91 -6.03
CA LYS A 33 -6.42 12.81 -5.09
C LYS A 33 -6.61 11.48 -5.83
N LEU A 34 -7.35 11.50 -6.94
CA LEU A 34 -7.55 10.33 -7.80
C LEU A 34 -6.25 9.77 -8.39
N SER A 35 -5.27 10.64 -8.63
CA SER A 35 -3.93 10.23 -9.10
C SER A 35 -3.00 9.73 -7.99
N GLY A 36 -3.47 9.62 -6.74
CA GLY A 36 -2.67 9.17 -5.60
C GLY A 36 -1.64 10.19 -5.09
N LYS A 37 -1.52 11.37 -5.71
CA LYS A 37 -0.47 12.35 -5.40
C LYS A 37 -0.73 13.15 -4.13
N ASP A 38 -2.01 13.25 -3.75
CA ASP A 38 -2.52 13.98 -2.59
C ASP A 38 -3.13 13.05 -1.52
N LEU A 39 -2.73 11.78 -1.50
CA LEU A 39 -3.04 10.91 -0.38
C LEU A 39 -2.32 11.37 0.89
N SER A 40 -2.85 10.96 2.04
CA SER A 40 -2.22 11.20 3.33
C SER A 40 -0.78 10.67 3.35
N ASP A 41 0.11 11.48 3.90
CA ASP A 41 1.48 11.16 4.24
C ASP A 41 1.69 11.17 5.77
N SER A 42 0.59 11.03 6.53
CA SER A 42 0.59 10.82 7.97
C SER A 42 1.12 9.41 8.30
N CYS A 43 2.44 9.29 8.29
CA CYS A 43 3.20 8.06 8.49
C CYS A 43 3.24 7.63 9.97
N SER A 44 2.08 7.37 10.56
CA SER A 44 1.92 7.14 12.01
C SER A 44 1.84 5.66 12.42
N VAL A 45 2.03 4.71 11.51
CA VAL A 45 1.78 3.29 11.77
C VAL A 45 3.04 2.55 12.23
N SER A 46 4.14 2.72 11.51
CA SER A 46 5.38 2.01 11.82
C SER A 46 6.62 2.77 11.34
N VAL A 47 7.78 2.30 11.77
CA VAL A 47 9.09 2.72 11.26
C VAL A 47 9.90 1.50 10.87
N GLY A 48 10.70 1.62 9.83
CA GLY A 48 11.52 0.51 9.32
C GLY A 48 12.68 0.99 8.48
N TYR A 49 13.76 0.22 8.50
CA TYR A 49 14.93 0.46 7.67
C TYR A 49 14.74 -0.14 6.28
N TYR A 50 15.09 0.65 5.27
CA TYR A 50 15.30 0.17 3.91
C TYR A 50 16.74 0.48 3.51
N GLY A 51 17.63 -0.50 3.66
CA GLY A 51 19.07 -0.25 3.66
C GLY A 51 19.50 0.50 4.92
N ASP A 52 20.29 1.55 4.78
CA ASP A 52 20.70 2.43 5.90
C ASP A 52 19.72 3.59 6.18
N GLN A 53 18.61 3.68 5.44
CA GLN A 53 17.66 4.78 5.55
C GLN A 53 16.43 4.37 6.36
N LEU A 54 16.15 5.13 7.42
CA LEU A 54 14.96 4.95 8.25
C LEU A 54 13.76 5.68 7.64
N TYR A 55 12.65 4.97 7.50
CA TYR A 55 11.38 5.52 7.03
C TYR A 55 10.27 5.29 8.05
N ALA A 56 9.44 6.31 8.25
CA ALA A 56 8.12 6.14 8.82
C ALA A 56 7.11 5.83 7.71
N MET A 57 6.13 4.99 8.04
CA MET A 57 5.17 4.44 7.12
C MET A 57 3.73 4.55 7.63
N THR A 58 2.82 4.56 6.68
CA THR A 58 1.39 4.30 6.82
C THR A 58 0.99 3.36 5.68
N GLU A 59 -0.30 3.22 5.39
CA GLU A 59 -0.78 2.29 4.35
C GLU A 59 -1.01 2.94 2.98
N THR A 60 -0.47 4.14 2.77
CA THR A 60 -0.42 4.78 1.46
C THR A 60 0.90 4.44 0.77
N ASN A 61 1.07 4.89 -0.48
CA ASN A 61 2.36 4.83 -1.17
C ASN A 61 3.33 5.95 -0.74
N ALA A 62 2.94 6.83 0.19
CA ALA A 62 3.76 7.95 0.65
C ALA A 62 4.42 7.60 1.98
N ILE A 63 5.75 7.62 1.99
CA ILE A 63 6.58 7.36 3.17
C ILE A 63 7.46 8.56 3.49
N ARG A 64 7.92 8.66 4.74
CA ARG A 64 8.71 9.79 5.24
C ARG A 64 10.06 9.31 5.76
N ARG A 65 11.15 9.83 5.18
CA ARG A 65 12.50 9.57 5.70
C ARG A 65 12.72 10.33 7.01
N ILE A 66 13.31 9.67 8.00
CA ILE A 66 13.58 10.24 9.32
C ILE A 66 15.06 10.02 9.65
N GLU A 67 15.68 11.02 10.28
CA GLU A 67 17.02 10.90 10.87
C GLU A 67 16.93 10.13 12.20
N PRO A 68 17.58 8.96 12.33
CA PRO A 68 17.47 8.15 13.56
C PRO A 68 17.96 8.85 14.83
N MET A 69 18.91 9.78 14.71
CA MET A 69 19.55 10.40 15.87
C MET A 69 18.75 11.55 16.48
N ASP A 70 18.05 12.35 15.67
CA ASP A 70 17.31 13.53 16.15
C ASP A 70 15.82 13.55 15.75
N LEU A 71 15.35 12.48 15.09
CA LEU A 71 13.97 12.26 14.65
C LEU A 71 13.44 13.33 13.68
N LYS A 72 14.31 14.15 13.09
CA LYS A 72 13.88 15.12 12.08
C LYS A 72 13.49 14.42 10.79
N THR A 73 12.44 14.93 10.15
CA THR A 73 12.07 14.51 8.79
C THR A 73 13.11 15.01 7.79
N ILE A 74 13.67 14.10 7.00
CA ILE A 74 14.65 14.41 5.96
C ILE A 74 13.92 14.62 4.63
N GLY A 75 13.96 15.84 4.11
CA GLY A 75 13.41 16.17 2.79
C GLY A 75 11.88 16.06 2.68
N GLY A 76 11.40 15.85 1.45
CA GLY A 76 9.98 15.68 1.13
C GLY A 76 9.46 14.27 1.40
N LYS A 77 8.18 14.03 1.09
CA LYS A 77 7.64 12.67 1.04
C LYS A 77 8.25 11.89 -0.13
N THR A 78 8.55 10.63 0.11
CA THR A 78 8.95 9.67 -0.94
C THR A 78 7.70 8.92 -1.38
N LEU A 79 7.41 8.90 -2.68
CA LEU A 79 6.32 8.10 -3.23
C LEU A 79 6.90 6.79 -3.78
N ILE A 80 6.52 5.66 -3.20
CA ILE A 80 6.95 4.33 -3.67
C ILE A 80 6.49 4.11 -5.12
N SER A 81 5.35 4.70 -5.50
CA SER A 81 4.79 4.65 -6.85
C SER A 81 5.67 5.29 -7.93
N ASP A 82 6.66 6.11 -7.55
CA ASP A 82 7.60 6.70 -8.50
C ASP A 82 8.64 5.66 -8.98
N PHE A 83 8.79 4.54 -8.26
CA PHE A 83 9.76 3.49 -8.54
C PHE A 83 9.13 2.19 -9.00
N VAL A 84 7.95 1.85 -8.47
CA VAL A 84 7.23 0.60 -8.79
C VAL A 84 5.74 0.88 -8.94
N ALA A 85 5.09 0.19 -9.88
CA ALA A 85 3.70 0.48 -10.27
C ALA A 85 2.68 -0.02 -9.22
N ILE A 86 2.48 0.77 -8.15
CA ILE A 86 1.56 0.46 -7.05
C ILE A 86 0.66 1.65 -6.68
N ASN A 87 -0.38 1.36 -5.90
CA ASN A 87 -1.33 2.32 -5.35
C ASN A 87 -1.16 2.51 -3.84
N HIS A 88 -1.03 1.40 -3.10
CA HIS A 88 -0.90 1.37 -1.65
C HIS A 88 0.10 0.28 -1.27
N ALA A 89 0.81 0.48 -0.16
CA ALA A 89 1.73 -0.49 0.42
C ALA A 89 1.40 -0.68 1.89
N THR A 90 1.62 -1.88 2.46
CA THR A 90 1.45 -2.03 3.92
C THR A 90 2.55 -1.30 4.68
N ALA A 91 2.28 -0.97 5.94
CA ALA A 91 3.29 -0.45 6.86
C ALA A 91 4.12 -1.58 7.54
N HIS A 92 3.98 -2.83 7.08
CA HIS A 92 4.60 -4.00 7.71
C HIS A 92 5.48 -4.77 6.72
N PRO A 93 6.56 -4.14 6.21
CA PRO A 93 7.52 -4.85 5.37
C PRO A 93 8.25 -5.91 6.20
N HIS A 94 8.53 -7.06 5.58
CA HIS A 94 9.46 -8.05 6.12
C HIS A 94 10.86 -7.75 5.62
N VAL A 95 11.85 -7.74 6.53
CA VAL A 95 13.25 -7.51 6.18
C VAL A 95 14.04 -8.79 6.44
N SER A 96 14.73 -9.31 5.42
CA SER A 96 15.60 -10.47 5.56
C SER A 96 16.96 -10.11 6.16
N GLU A 97 17.72 -11.13 6.57
CA GLU A 97 19.04 -10.98 7.20
C GLU A 97 20.05 -10.17 6.35
N ASP A 98 19.93 -10.22 5.03
CA ASP A 98 20.77 -9.46 4.10
C ASP A 98 20.36 -7.97 3.99
N GLY A 99 19.26 -7.57 4.63
CA GLY A 99 18.68 -6.22 4.55
C GLY A 99 17.67 -6.02 3.42
N THR A 100 17.37 -7.05 2.62
CA THR A 100 16.33 -6.95 1.59
C THR A 100 14.96 -6.82 2.24
N ALA A 101 14.20 -5.80 1.85
CA ALA A 101 12.83 -5.62 2.28
C ALA A 101 11.85 -6.23 1.27
N TYR A 102 10.81 -6.87 1.77
CA TYR A 102 9.67 -7.38 1.03
C TYR A 102 8.42 -6.70 1.57
N ASN A 103 7.59 -6.17 0.69
CA ASN A 103 6.32 -5.60 1.08
C ASN A 103 5.19 -6.06 0.16
N MET A 104 3.98 -6.12 0.71
CA MET A 104 2.77 -6.42 -0.05
C MET A 104 2.02 -5.13 -0.36
N GLU A 105 1.57 -5.02 -1.59
CA GLU A 105 1.11 -3.77 -2.17
C GLU A 105 -0.08 -4.02 -3.11
N ASN A 106 -0.85 -2.97 -3.40
CA ASN A 106 -1.97 -3.04 -4.32
C ASN A 106 -1.60 -2.42 -5.66
N ASN A 107 -1.90 -3.09 -6.77
CA ASN A 107 -1.84 -2.54 -8.12
C ASN A 107 -3.22 -2.64 -8.80
N TYR A 108 -4.04 -1.61 -8.61
CA TYR A 108 -5.37 -1.50 -9.20
C TYR A 108 -5.35 -1.13 -10.69
N ARG A 109 -4.19 -0.72 -11.22
CA ARG A 109 -3.99 -0.33 -12.63
C ARG A 109 -3.25 -1.40 -13.43
N HIS A 110 -3.09 -2.60 -12.87
CA HIS A 110 -2.43 -3.69 -13.57
C HIS A 110 -3.19 -4.08 -14.84
N LYS A 111 -2.46 -4.50 -15.89
CA LYS A 111 -3.01 -4.73 -17.24
C LYS A 111 -4.12 -5.78 -17.28
N LYS A 112 -4.10 -6.72 -16.33
CA LYS A 112 -5.08 -7.82 -16.20
C LYS A 112 -6.18 -7.53 -15.16
N GLY A 113 -6.36 -6.26 -14.77
CA GLY A 113 -7.26 -5.84 -13.70
C GLY A 113 -6.56 -5.73 -12.34
N PRO A 114 -7.27 -5.44 -11.24
CA PRO A 114 -6.67 -5.29 -9.90
C PRO A 114 -5.88 -6.52 -9.43
N HIS A 115 -4.65 -6.30 -8.97
CA HIS A 115 -3.77 -7.35 -8.40
C HIS A 115 -3.21 -6.90 -7.05
N TYR A 116 -2.99 -7.86 -6.17
CA TYR A 116 -2.05 -7.71 -5.06
C TYR A 116 -0.66 -8.06 -5.59
N VAL A 117 0.36 -7.31 -5.20
CA VAL A 117 1.73 -7.53 -5.67
C VAL A 117 2.67 -7.59 -4.48
N VAL A 118 3.74 -8.35 -4.60
CA VAL A 118 4.84 -8.33 -3.62
C VAL A 118 6.04 -7.68 -4.27
N VAL A 119 6.56 -6.66 -3.60
CA VAL A 119 7.72 -5.90 -4.06
C VAL A 119 8.92 -6.27 -3.22
N LYS A 120 10.00 -6.63 -3.90
CA LYS A 120 11.34 -6.82 -3.35
C LYS A 120 12.12 -5.51 -3.51
N ILE A 121 12.70 -5.03 -2.42
CA ILE A 121 13.51 -3.82 -2.37
C ILE A 121 14.88 -4.22 -1.82
N PRO A 122 15.88 -4.42 -2.70
CA PRO A 122 17.25 -4.69 -2.28
C PRO A 122 17.79 -3.56 -1.41
N PRO A 123 18.61 -3.86 -0.39
CA PRO A 123 19.20 -2.83 0.43
C PRO A 123 20.22 -2.03 -0.37
N THR A 124 20.41 -0.78 0.01
CA THR A 124 21.54 0.02 -0.46
C THR A 124 22.13 0.70 0.77
N PHE A 125 23.45 0.67 0.89
CA PHE A 125 24.18 1.25 2.02
C PHE A 125 25.18 2.28 1.51
N GLY A 126 25.35 3.39 2.24
CA GLY A 126 26.29 4.45 1.90
C GLY A 126 25.93 5.25 0.65
N SER A 127 24.71 5.09 0.13
CA SER A 127 24.24 5.82 -1.05
C SER A 127 23.44 7.05 -0.65
N VAL A 128 23.67 8.14 -1.38
CA VAL A 128 22.84 9.35 -1.31
C VAL A 128 21.43 9.07 -1.88
N GLY A 129 21.34 8.13 -2.83
CA GLY A 129 20.09 7.73 -3.46
C GLY A 129 19.24 6.82 -2.59
N THR A 130 17.99 6.61 -2.99
CA THR A 130 17.09 5.68 -2.31
C THR A 130 17.20 4.26 -2.88
N CYS A 131 17.06 3.26 -2.01
CA CYS A 131 17.04 1.84 -2.37
C CYS A 131 15.82 1.45 -3.23
N PHE A 132 14.74 2.24 -3.21
CA PHE A 132 13.55 2.00 -4.04
C PHE A 132 13.85 2.04 -5.55
N ASN A 133 14.96 2.65 -6.01
CA ASN A 133 15.39 2.57 -7.41
C ASN A 133 15.58 1.14 -7.93
N GLN A 134 15.80 0.18 -7.04
CA GLN A 134 15.99 -1.23 -7.36
C GLN A 134 14.75 -2.08 -7.03
N ALA A 135 13.63 -1.44 -6.66
CA ALA A 135 12.38 -2.12 -6.32
C ALA A 135 11.84 -2.91 -7.52
N LYS A 136 11.43 -4.15 -7.29
CA LYS A 136 10.89 -5.04 -8.33
C LYS A 136 9.70 -5.83 -7.80
N ILE A 137 8.66 -5.94 -8.63
CA ILE A 137 7.56 -6.88 -8.37
C ILE A 137 8.08 -8.30 -8.57
N ILE A 138 7.91 -9.15 -7.57
CA ILE A 138 8.35 -10.55 -7.58
C ILE A 138 7.20 -11.57 -7.56
N ALA A 139 6.00 -11.14 -7.20
CA ALA A 139 4.80 -11.95 -7.24
C ALA A 139 3.56 -11.07 -7.49
N GLU A 140 2.56 -11.62 -8.18
CA GLU A 140 1.32 -10.94 -8.55
C GLU A 140 0.12 -11.87 -8.34
N ILE A 141 -0.74 -11.56 -7.38
CA ILE A 141 -1.94 -12.33 -7.06
C ILE A 141 -3.16 -11.59 -7.61
N PRO A 142 -3.93 -12.16 -8.56
CA PRO A 142 -5.14 -11.51 -9.05
C PRO A 142 -6.17 -11.40 -7.91
N VAL A 143 -6.84 -10.25 -7.83
CA VAL A 143 -7.91 -10.04 -6.85
C VAL A 143 -9.12 -10.91 -7.21
N THR A 144 -9.66 -11.65 -6.25
CA THR A 144 -10.80 -12.57 -6.49
C THR A 144 -12.05 -11.84 -6.97
N ASN A 145 -12.30 -10.64 -6.45
CA ASN A 145 -13.39 -9.78 -6.88
C ASN A 145 -12.87 -8.38 -7.19
N THR A 146 -12.81 -8.02 -8.47
CA THR A 146 -12.21 -6.76 -8.93
C THR A 146 -12.84 -5.50 -8.36
N ARG A 147 -14.11 -5.54 -7.92
CA ARG A 147 -14.77 -4.42 -7.24
C ARG A 147 -14.45 -4.35 -5.75
N PHE A 148 -14.17 -5.51 -5.14
CA PHE A 148 -14.01 -5.69 -3.71
C PHE A 148 -12.66 -6.35 -3.38
N PRO A 149 -11.51 -5.71 -3.66
CA PRO A 149 -10.23 -6.15 -3.14
C PRO A 149 -10.26 -6.20 -1.62
N SER A 150 -9.54 -7.14 -1.04
CA SER A 150 -9.43 -7.30 0.40
C SER A 150 -8.56 -6.20 1.00
N TYR A 151 -8.97 -5.74 2.17
CA TYR A 151 -8.11 -4.99 3.07
C TYR A 151 -7.25 -5.99 3.86
N TYR A 152 -5.95 -5.74 3.88
CA TYR A 152 -4.97 -6.51 4.64
C TYR A 152 -3.95 -5.54 5.25
N HIS A 153 -3.65 -5.77 6.52
CA HIS A 153 -2.70 -4.93 7.26
C HIS A 153 -1.26 -5.44 7.10
N SER A 154 -1.10 -6.75 6.93
CA SER A 154 0.19 -7.43 6.83
C SER A 154 0.05 -8.74 6.06
N PHE A 155 1.19 -9.41 5.86
CA PHE A 155 1.29 -10.69 5.17
C PHE A 155 2.38 -11.55 5.84
N GLY A 156 2.45 -12.84 5.50
CA GLY A 156 3.48 -13.75 5.96
C GLY A 156 4.54 -14.00 4.90
N ILE A 157 5.79 -14.17 5.31
CA ILE A 157 6.87 -14.64 4.44
C ILE A 157 7.79 -15.60 5.22
N THR A 158 8.26 -16.65 4.56
CA THR A 158 9.30 -17.56 5.05
C THR A 158 10.49 -17.51 4.09
N LYS A 159 11.48 -18.41 4.27
CA LYS A 159 12.63 -18.52 3.35
C LYS A 159 12.25 -18.93 1.93
N ASP A 160 11.07 -19.49 1.74
CA ASP A 160 10.64 -20.15 0.51
C ASP A 160 9.17 -19.89 0.15
N LYS A 161 8.38 -19.33 1.07
CA LYS A 161 6.95 -19.09 0.86
C LYS A 161 6.56 -17.65 1.15
N LEU A 162 5.65 -17.14 0.34
CA LEU A 162 4.79 -16.02 0.67
C LEU A 162 3.44 -16.57 1.13
N ILE A 163 2.89 -16.03 2.21
CA ILE A 163 1.56 -16.38 2.73
C ILE A 163 0.71 -15.12 2.73
N PHE A 164 -0.40 -15.14 2.00
CA PHE A 164 -1.35 -14.05 1.92
C PHE A 164 -2.76 -14.52 2.26
N ILE A 165 -3.45 -13.74 3.10
CA ILE A 165 -4.83 -14.00 3.49
C ILE A 165 -5.71 -12.91 2.89
N GLU A 166 -6.51 -13.29 1.90
CA GLU A 166 -7.54 -12.41 1.34
C GLU A 166 -8.80 -12.52 2.20
N SER A 167 -8.91 -11.62 3.17
CA SER A 167 -9.99 -11.61 4.18
C SER A 167 -11.35 -11.13 3.63
N PRO A 168 -12.46 -11.41 4.34
CA PRO A 168 -13.79 -10.87 3.99
C PRO A 168 -13.98 -9.37 4.27
N TRP A 169 -12.98 -8.70 4.87
CA TRP A 169 -12.94 -7.23 4.92
C TRP A 169 -12.50 -6.71 3.55
N ARG A 170 -13.39 -6.04 2.85
CA ARG A 170 -13.18 -5.59 1.47
C ARG A 170 -13.23 -4.09 1.35
N LEU A 171 -12.41 -3.54 0.45
CA LEU A 171 -12.49 -2.16 0.00
C LEU A 171 -13.46 -2.06 -1.18
N ASP A 172 -14.57 -1.34 -1.06
CA ASP A 172 -15.46 -1.08 -2.20
C ASP A 172 -14.88 0.03 -3.08
N LEU A 173 -14.23 -0.35 -4.19
CA LEU A 173 -13.56 0.61 -5.06
C LEU A 173 -14.51 1.68 -5.61
N LEU A 174 -15.76 1.35 -5.91
CA LEU A 174 -16.74 2.35 -6.38
C LEU A 174 -17.12 3.32 -5.27
N LYS A 175 -17.22 2.85 -4.03
CA LYS A 175 -17.40 3.72 -2.87
C LYS A 175 -16.16 4.60 -2.67
N THR A 176 -14.95 4.07 -2.80
CA THR A 176 -13.69 4.84 -2.74
C THR A 176 -13.62 5.92 -3.82
N PHE A 177 -14.03 5.61 -5.05
CA PHE A 177 -14.13 6.65 -6.08
C PHE A 177 -15.15 7.73 -5.67
N LYS A 178 -16.31 7.34 -5.14
CA LYS A 178 -17.33 8.28 -4.65
C LYS A 178 -16.83 9.14 -3.50
N THR A 179 -16.04 8.61 -2.55
CA THR A 179 -15.56 9.39 -1.39
C THR A 179 -14.62 10.52 -1.81
N PHE A 180 -13.84 10.36 -2.89
CA PHE A 180 -13.09 11.48 -3.49
C PHE A 180 -14.00 12.65 -3.90
N TRP A 181 -15.29 12.38 -4.19
CA TRP A 181 -16.28 13.39 -4.54
C TRP A 181 -17.14 13.84 -3.36
N THR A 182 -17.46 12.97 -2.41
CA THR A 182 -18.47 13.19 -1.36
C THR A 182 -17.91 13.51 0.03
N ASN A 183 -16.62 13.84 0.13
CA ASN A 183 -15.96 14.26 1.38
C ASN A 183 -16.23 13.32 2.57
N GLN A 184 -16.15 12.01 2.31
CA GLN A 184 -16.23 10.97 3.33
C GLN A 184 -14.82 10.44 3.64
N SER A 185 -14.64 9.89 4.84
CA SER A 185 -13.41 9.22 5.27
C SER A 185 -13.24 7.85 4.60
N LEU A 186 -12.01 7.34 4.58
CA LEU A 186 -11.65 6.10 3.88
C LEU A 186 -12.19 4.86 4.58
N ASP A 187 -12.29 4.85 5.91
CA ASP A 187 -12.88 3.76 6.71
C ASP A 187 -14.29 3.39 6.24
N SER A 188 -15.08 4.38 5.82
CA SER A 188 -16.42 4.16 5.28
C SER A 188 -16.43 3.27 4.03
N THR A 189 -15.30 3.14 3.32
CA THR A 189 -15.17 2.33 2.11
C THR A 189 -14.87 0.86 2.38
N ILE A 190 -14.45 0.54 3.62
CA ILE A 190 -14.21 -0.82 4.07
C ILE A 190 -15.54 -1.43 4.49
N VAL A 191 -15.86 -2.58 3.91
CA VAL A 191 -17.12 -3.29 4.09
C VAL A 191 -16.87 -4.76 4.38
N TRP A 192 -17.63 -5.30 5.32
CA TRP A 192 -17.66 -6.74 5.56
C TRP A 192 -18.48 -7.45 4.48
N LYS A 193 -17.87 -8.40 3.76
CA LYS A 193 -18.50 -9.19 2.69
C LYS A 193 -18.31 -10.68 2.95
N PRO A 194 -19.13 -11.31 3.82
CA PRO A 194 -18.93 -12.71 4.22
C PRO A 194 -19.15 -13.70 3.07
N ILE A 195 -19.96 -13.32 2.07
CA ILE A 195 -20.14 -14.10 0.83
C ILE A 195 -18.82 -14.24 0.07
N LEU A 196 -17.93 -13.24 0.17
CA LEU A 196 -16.57 -13.30 -0.34
C LEU A 196 -15.69 -13.98 0.72
N LYS A 197 -15.77 -15.31 0.76
CA LYS A 197 -15.03 -16.20 1.67
C LYS A 197 -13.55 -15.82 1.75
N GLN A 198 -12.95 -16.13 2.89
CA GLN A 198 -11.51 -15.99 3.09
C GLN A 198 -10.79 -16.95 2.15
N ASN A 199 -9.82 -16.42 1.40
CA ASN A 199 -8.90 -17.22 0.61
C ASN A 199 -7.51 -17.16 1.23
N ILE A 200 -6.84 -18.31 1.32
CA ILE A 200 -5.45 -18.38 1.73
C ILE A 200 -4.63 -18.74 0.49
N TYR A 201 -3.67 -17.87 0.19
CA TYR A 201 -2.70 -18.06 -0.86
C TYR A 201 -1.36 -18.36 -0.20
N ASP A 202 -0.73 -19.47 -0.57
CA ASP A 202 0.72 -19.63 -0.39
C ASP A 202 1.38 -19.77 -1.76
N HIS A 203 2.45 -19.03 -1.91
CA HIS A 203 3.21 -18.97 -3.13
C HIS A 203 4.65 -19.35 -2.84
N PHE A 204 5.15 -20.37 -3.52
CA PHE A 204 6.56 -20.68 -3.51
C PHE A 204 7.31 -19.54 -4.21
N LEU A 205 8.04 -18.75 -3.42
CA LEU A 205 8.98 -17.79 -3.94
C LEU A 205 10.30 -18.54 -4.16
N PRO A 206 10.82 -18.64 -5.40
CA PRO A 206 12.21 -19.02 -5.57
C PRO A 206 13.07 -17.80 -5.18
N ILE A 207 13.22 -17.56 -3.87
CA ILE A 207 13.96 -16.43 -3.31
C ILE A 207 15.44 -16.46 -3.76
N LYS A 208 15.93 -17.61 -4.25
CA LYS A 208 17.29 -17.78 -4.76
C LYS A 208 17.50 -17.58 -6.26
N ASN A 209 16.50 -17.65 -7.13
CA ASN A 209 16.68 -17.49 -8.58
C ASN A 209 15.38 -16.96 -9.19
N GLY A 210 15.42 -15.80 -9.87
CA GLY A 210 14.26 -15.06 -10.37
C GLY A 210 13.42 -15.73 -11.47
N GLY A 211 13.05 -16.99 -11.31
CA GLY A 211 12.00 -17.66 -12.08
C GLY A 211 10.65 -17.40 -11.42
N GLY A 212 9.61 -17.10 -12.21
CA GLY A 212 8.25 -16.99 -11.68
C GLY A 212 7.78 -18.35 -11.15
N GLY A 213 7.47 -18.42 -9.85
CA GLY A 213 6.75 -19.56 -9.30
C GLY A 213 5.30 -19.58 -9.80
N SER A 214 4.62 -20.72 -9.67
CA SER A 214 3.17 -20.83 -9.83
C SER A 214 2.46 -20.44 -8.53
N ILE A 215 1.36 -19.68 -8.63
CA ILE A 215 0.52 -19.34 -7.48
C ILE A 215 -0.51 -20.45 -7.33
N GLU A 216 -0.48 -21.14 -6.20
CA GLU A 216 -1.49 -22.13 -5.83
C GLU A 216 -2.43 -21.53 -4.78
N LYS A 217 -3.74 -21.70 -4.99
CA LYS A 217 -4.78 -21.27 -4.06
C LYS A 217 -5.20 -22.51 -3.28
N PHE A 218 -4.86 -22.60 -2.00
CA PHE A 218 -5.02 -23.84 -1.26
C PHE A 218 -6.36 -24.00 -0.56
N PHE A 219 -7.02 -22.91 -0.15
CA PHE A 219 -8.30 -23.01 0.56
C PHE A 219 -9.23 -21.83 0.28
N GLY A 220 -10.49 -22.13 -0.09
CA GLY A 220 -11.64 -21.27 0.15
C GLY A 220 -12.44 -21.88 1.31
N ALA A 221 -12.63 -21.14 2.41
CA ALA A 221 -13.38 -21.67 3.55
C ALA A 221 -14.84 -21.98 3.15
N GLY A 222 -15.12 -23.25 2.87
CA GLY A 222 -16.45 -23.81 2.63
C GLY A 222 -16.56 -24.69 1.38
N ASP A 223 -15.53 -25.48 1.09
CA ASP A 223 -15.66 -26.74 0.33
C ASP A 223 -15.95 -27.91 1.30
N GLU A 224 -16.89 -27.70 2.23
CA GLU A 224 -17.54 -28.79 2.96
C GLU A 224 -18.93 -28.97 2.33
N GLN A 225 -19.13 -30.16 1.75
CA GLN A 225 -20.43 -30.66 1.30
C GLN A 225 -21.36 -30.91 2.49
#